data_AF-A0A846PC14-F1
#
_entry.id   AF-A0A846PC14-F1
#
_cell.length_a   1.000
_cell.length_b   1.000
_cell.length_c   1.000
_cell.angle_alpha   90.00
_cell.angle_beta   90.00
_cell.angle_gamma   90.00
#
_symmetry.space_group_name_H-M   'P 1'
#
loop_
_entity.id
_entity.type
_entity.pdbx_description
1 polymer ?
#
loop_
_entity_poly.entity_id
_entity_poly.type
_entity_poly.pdbx_seq_one_letter_code
_entity_poly.pdbx_strand_id
1 'polypeptide(L)'
;MSLERLVSKYIASAQQVLDKMQQTKTPTGIDAEAVRKVVDHAKAYLKDSEYYKDKRKLHTSLASVAYCEGLLDALRLLGALEFEWPTKEKRRRVR
;
A
#
# COMPACT_ATOMS: atom_id res chain seq x y z
N MET A 1 21.42 3.37 14.55
CA MET A 1 20.86 2.00 14.48
C MET A 1 21.09 1.46 13.07
N SER A 2 21.43 0.18 12.91
CA SER A 2 21.56 -0.43 11.57
C SER A 2 20.19 -0.64 10.91
N LEU A 3 20.16 -0.73 9.57
CA LEU A 3 18.93 -1.00 8.80
C LEU A 3 18.31 -2.34 9.22
N GLU A 4 19.12 -3.37 9.41
CA GLU A 4 18.68 -4.69 9.88
C GLU A 4 17.94 -4.58 11.21
N ARG A 5 18.50 -3.87 12.19
CA ARG A 5 17.86 -3.70 13.50
C ARG A 5 16.54 -2.94 13.39
N LEU A 6 16.44 -1.99 12.45
CA LEU A 6 15.21 -1.26 12.19
C LEU A 6 14.14 -2.16 11.56
N VAL A 7 14.53 -2.96 10.56
CA VAL A 7 13.64 -3.93 9.91
C VAL A 7 13.15 -4.97 10.90
N SER A 8 14.03 -5.58 11.71
CA SER A 8 13.64 -6.53 12.76
C SER A 8 12.67 -5.92 13.77
N LYS A 9 12.89 -4.64 14.15
CA LYS A 9 11.97 -3.92 15.04
C LYS A 9 10.58 -3.79 14.42
N TYR A 10 10.48 -3.33 13.17
CA TYR A 10 9.18 -3.15 12.51
C TYR A 10 8.48 -4.49 12.24
N ILE A 11 9.21 -5.54 11.88
CA ILE A 11 8.65 -6.90 11.75
C ILE A 11 8.08 -7.37 13.09
N ALA A 12 8.84 -7.24 14.17
CA ALA A 12 8.37 -7.64 15.50
C ALA A 12 7.13 -6.83 15.94
N SER A 13 7.08 -5.53 15.65
CA SER A 13 5.90 -4.71 15.91
C SER A 13 4.68 -5.15 15.09
N ALA A 14 4.85 -5.44 13.80
CA ALA A 14 3.77 -5.94 12.95
C ALA A 14 3.27 -7.30 13.43
N GLN A 15 4.17 -8.21 13.80
CA GLN A 15 3.81 -9.52 14.35
C GLN A 15 2.97 -9.39 15.62
N GLN A 16 3.38 -8.52 16.56
CA GLN A 16 2.62 -8.29 17.78
C GLN A 16 1.22 -7.73 17.52
N VAL A 17 1.05 -6.89 16.49
CA VAL A 17 -0.27 -6.40 16.09
C VAL A 17 -1.10 -7.55 15.51
N LEU A 18 -0.53 -8.37 14.63
CA LEU A 18 -1.20 -9.53 14.04
C LEU A 18 -1.61 -10.58 15.09
N ASP A 19 -0.81 -10.77 16.12
CA ASP A 19 -1.10 -11.73 17.20
C ASP A 19 -2.23 -11.25 18.12
N LYS A 20 -2.36 -9.92 18.28
CA LYS A 20 -3.29 -9.30 19.24
C LYS A 20 -4.54 -8.70 18.60
N MET A 21 -4.56 -8.54 17.29
CA MET A 21 -5.70 -7.95 16.60
C MET A 21 -6.93 -8.82 16.80
N GLN A 22 -8.05 -8.16 17.02
CA GLN A 22 -9.35 -8.81 17.14
C GLN A 22 -10.30 -8.13 16.17
N GLN A 23 -11.14 -8.92 15.53
CA GLN A 23 -12.24 -8.39 14.73
C GLN A 23 -13.23 -7.74 15.69
N THR A 24 -13.43 -6.43 15.56
CA THR A 24 -14.33 -5.68 16.46
C THR A 24 -15.79 -5.92 16.07
N LYS A 25 -16.20 -5.42 14.90
CA LYS A 25 -17.50 -5.68 14.24
C LYS A 25 -17.29 -5.49 12.74
N THR A 26 -17.89 -6.33 11.90
CA THR A 26 -17.95 -6.06 10.46
C THR A 26 -18.80 -4.81 10.26
N PRO A 27 -18.26 -3.69 9.77
CA PRO A 27 -19.05 -2.48 9.55
C PRO A 27 -20.17 -2.79 8.56
N THR A 28 -21.39 -2.37 8.87
CA THR A 28 -22.49 -2.32 7.89
C THR A 28 -22.19 -1.18 6.91
N GLY A 29 -21.48 -1.50 5.83
CA GLY A 29 -21.09 -0.55 4.79
C GLY A 29 -19.75 0.13 5.06
N ILE A 30 -19.02 0.41 3.98
CA ILE A 30 -17.75 1.14 4.00
C ILE A 30 -18.07 2.62 3.74
N ASP A 31 -17.60 3.51 4.62
CA ASP A 31 -17.76 4.94 4.45
C ASP A 31 -17.00 5.46 3.22
N ALA A 32 -17.72 6.11 2.30
CA ALA A 32 -17.15 6.67 1.08
C ALA A 32 -16.08 7.73 1.36
N GLU A 33 -16.20 8.50 2.45
CA GLU A 33 -15.16 9.45 2.83
C GLU A 33 -13.89 8.74 3.29
N ALA A 34 -14.00 7.66 4.08
CA ALA A 34 -12.87 6.82 4.44
C ALA A 34 -12.19 6.20 3.20
N VAL A 35 -12.95 5.69 2.23
CA VAL A 35 -12.40 5.19 0.95
C VAL A 35 -11.62 6.30 0.25
N ARG A 36 -12.19 7.50 0.13
CA ARG A 36 -11.53 8.65 -0.51
C ARG A 36 -10.22 9.01 0.17
N LYS A 37 -10.18 9.04 1.51
CA LYS A 37 -8.96 9.31 2.29
C LYS A 37 -7.87 8.28 2.02
N VAL A 38 -8.22 6.99 1.99
CA VAL A 38 -7.26 5.92 1.66
C VAL A 38 -6.73 6.06 0.24
N VAL A 39 -7.59 6.40 -0.73
CA VAL A 39 -7.19 6.67 -2.12
C VAL A 39 -6.26 7.88 -2.22
N ASP A 40 -6.53 8.95 -1.47
CA ASP A 40 -5.66 10.13 -1.45
C ASP A 40 -4.28 9.82 -0.83
N HIS A 41 -4.23 8.96 0.19
CA HIS A 41 -2.97 8.43 0.69
C HIS A 41 -2.24 7.59 -0.38
N ALA A 42 -2.92 6.68 -1.08
CA ALA A 42 -2.31 5.90 -2.15
C ALA A 42 -1.69 6.80 -3.23
N LYS A 43 -2.40 7.86 -3.65
CA LYS A 43 -1.88 8.87 -4.60
C LYS A 43 -0.65 9.60 -4.06
N ALA A 44 -0.62 9.94 -2.77
CA ALA A 44 0.53 10.57 -2.16
C ALA A 44 1.77 9.65 -2.18
N TYR A 45 1.59 8.37 -1.85
CA TYR A 45 2.67 7.38 -1.90
C TYR A 45 3.16 7.07 -3.32
N LEU A 46 2.28 7.18 -4.33
CA LEU A 46 2.70 7.14 -5.74
C LEU A 46 3.62 8.33 -6.07
N LYS A 47 3.23 9.55 -5.69
CA LYS A 47 4.08 10.75 -5.88
C LYS A 47 5.41 10.62 -5.16
N ASP A 48 5.42 10.06 -3.94
CA ASP A 48 6.66 9.79 -3.21
C ASP A 48 7.55 8.80 -3.97
N SER A 49 6.95 7.75 -4.54
CA SER A 49 7.70 6.77 -5.34
C SER A 49 8.37 7.42 -6.55
N GLU A 50 7.65 8.26 -7.29
CA GLU A 50 8.16 9.04 -8.42
C GLU A 50 9.29 9.97 -7.98
N TYR A 51 9.08 10.74 -6.91
CA TYR A 51 10.09 11.63 -6.33
C TYR A 51 11.37 10.89 -5.94
N TYR A 52 11.27 9.77 -5.21
CA TYR A 52 12.43 9.01 -4.77
C TYR A 52 13.13 8.30 -5.93
N LYS A 53 12.40 7.89 -6.96
CA LYS A 53 12.97 7.34 -8.20
C LYS A 53 13.84 8.38 -8.91
N ASP A 54 13.33 9.61 -9.06
CA ASP A 54 14.07 10.70 -9.71
C ASP A 54 15.34 11.08 -8.94
N LYS A 55 15.31 10.93 -7.61
CA LYS A 55 16.48 11.10 -6.73
C LYS A 55 17.42 9.88 -6.68
N ARG A 56 17.21 8.86 -7.52
CA ARG A 56 17.93 7.56 -7.53
C ARG A 56 17.88 6.80 -6.20
N LYS A 57 16.91 7.10 -5.33
CA LYS A 57 16.65 6.40 -4.06
C LYS A 57 15.70 5.21 -4.30
N LEU A 58 16.18 4.22 -5.04
CA LEU A 58 15.34 3.13 -5.57
C LEU A 58 14.69 2.27 -4.48
N HIS A 59 15.39 1.97 -3.38
CA HIS A 59 14.80 1.19 -2.28
C HIS A 59 13.60 1.89 -1.63
N THR A 60 13.72 3.20 -1.40
CA THR A 60 12.62 4.01 -0.84
C THR A 60 11.49 4.16 -1.85
N SER A 61 11.83 4.41 -3.11
CA SER A 61 10.84 4.47 -4.20
C SER A 61 10.02 3.17 -4.31
N LEU A 62 10.69 2.02 -4.23
CA LEU A 62 10.04 0.71 -4.27
C LEU A 62 9.15 0.48 -3.05
N ALA A 63 9.61 0.84 -1.85
CA ALA A 63 8.79 0.74 -0.64
C ALA A 63 7.54 1.64 -0.70
N SER A 64 7.67 2.86 -1.24
CA SER A 64 6.55 3.80 -1.41
C SER A 64 5.49 3.26 -2.38
N VAL A 65 5.88 2.71 -3.54
CA VAL A 65 4.90 2.14 -4.48
C VAL A 65 4.26 0.86 -3.95
N ALA A 66 5.01 0.00 -3.25
CA ALA A 66 4.45 -1.20 -2.61
C ALA A 66 3.38 -0.84 -1.56
N TYR A 67 3.56 0.26 -0.82
CA TYR A 67 2.55 0.75 0.11
C TYR A 67 1.32 1.31 -0.61
N CYS A 68 1.50 2.06 -1.70
CA CYS A 68 0.41 2.51 -2.58
C CYS A 68 -0.42 1.33 -3.10
N GLU A 69 0.22 0.30 -3.65
CA GLU A 69 -0.44 -0.90 -4.18
C GLU A 69 -1.20 -1.64 -3.07
N GLY A 70 -0.58 -1.83 -1.89
CA GLY A 70 -1.21 -2.52 -0.76
C GLY A 70 -2.46 -1.80 -0.22
N LEU A 71 -2.49 -0.47 -0.21
CA LEU A 71 -3.69 0.30 0.17
C LEU A 71 -4.83 0.08 -0.84
N LEU A 72 -4.53 0.09 -2.13
CA LEU A 72 -5.52 -0.10 -3.19
C LEU A 72 -6.05 -1.54 -3.21
N ASP A 73 -5.17 -2.53 -3.06
CA ASP A 73 -5.54 -3.93 -2.95
C ASP A 73 -6.45 -4.20 -1.74
N ALA A 74 -6.18 -3.57 -0.59
CA ALA A 74 -7.04 -3.67 0.58
C ALA A 74 -8.46 -3.15 0.31
N LEU A 75 -8.60 -2.00 -0.36
CA LEU A 75 -9.91 -1.47 -0.75
C LEU A 75 -10.64 -2.40 -1.73
N ARG A 76 -9.91 -3.01 -2.67
CA ARG A 76 -10.47 -4.00 -3.60
C ARG A 76 -10.94 -5.26 -2.88
N LEU A 77 -10.16 -5.80 -1.94
CA LEU A 77 -10.51 -6.98 -1.14
C LEU A 77 -11.76 -6.75 -0.28
N LEU A 78 -11.97 -5.51 0.16
CA LEU A 78 -13.16 -5.09 0.90
C LEU A 78 -14.36 -4.77 0.00
N GLY A 79 -14.22 -4.86 -1.33
CA GLY A 79 -15.28 -4.55 -2.30
C GLY A 79 -15.58 -3.06 -2.45
N ALA A 80 -14.71 -2.17 -1.94
CA ALA A 80 -14.90 -0.72 -2.02
C ALA A 80 -14.51 -0.14 -3.39
N LEU A 81 -13.65 -0.82 -4.13
CA LEU A 81 -13.15 -0.41 -5.45
C LEU A 81 -13.03 -1.62 -6.38
N GLU A 82 -13.22 -1.39 -7.68
CA GLU A 82 -13.01 -2.39 -8.73
C GLU A 82 -11.95 -1.89 -9.72
N PHE A 83 -10.86 -2.65 -9.88
CA PHE A 83 -9.80 -2.36 -10.86
C PHE A 83 -8.95 -3.61 -11.13
N GLU A 84 -8.11 -3.54 -12.17
CA GLU A 84 -7.10 -4.55 -12.49
C GLU A 84 -5.71 -3.93 -12.58
N TRP A 85 -4.71 -4.65 -12.08
CA TRP A 85 -3.32 -4.29 -12.37
C TRP A 85 -2.96 -4.68 -13.81
N PRO A 86 -2.25 -3.81 -14.56
CA PRO A 86 -1.86 -4.12 -15.92
C PRO A 86 -0.81 -5.23 -15.93
N THR A 87 -1.22 -6.44 -16.32
CA THR A 87 -0.31 -7.58 -16.52
C THR A 87 0.67 -7.31 -17.67
N LYS A 88 1.78 -8.07 -17.71
CA LYS A 88 2.88 -7.90 -18.68
C LYS A 88 2.41 -7.91 -20.15
N GLU A 89 1.28 -8.55 -20.48
CA GLU A 89 0.74 -8.60 -21.84
C GLU A 89 0.12 -7.27 -22.30
N LYS A 90 -0.60 -6.55 -21.41
CA LYS A 90 -1.23 -5.27 -21.76
C LYS A 90 -0.17 -4.17 -21.99
N ARG A 91 1.02 -4.27 -21.38
CA ARG A 91 2.13 -3.29 -21.56
C ARG A 91 2.83 -3.36 -22.92
N ARG A 92 2.77 -4.49 -23.65
CA ARG A 92 3.37 -4.63 -25.00
C ARG A 92 2.52 -4.02 -26.11
N ARG A 93 1.22 -3.82 -25.90
CA ARG A 93 0.31 -3.27 -26.93
C ARG A 93 0.25 -1.74 -26.97
N VAL A 94 0.88 -1.06 -26.02
CA VAL A 94 0.83 0.41 -25.86
C VAL A 94 2.23 1.05 -25.97
N ARG A 95 3.18 0.36 -26.62
CA ARG A 95 4.52 0.89 -26.93
C ARG A 95 4.79 0.80 -28.41
#